data_AF-A0A7W9FX67-F1
#
_entry.id   AF-A0A7W9FX67-F1
#
_cell.length_a   1.000
_cell.length_b   1.000
_cell.length_c   1.000
_cell.angle_alpha   90.00
_cell.angle_beta   90.00
_cell.angle_gamma   90.00
#
_symmetry.space_group_name_H-M   'P 1'
#
loop_
_entity.id
_entity.type
_entity.pdbx_description
1 polymer ?
#
loop_
_entity_poly.entity_id
_entity_poly.type
_entity_poly.pdbx_seq_one_letter_code
_entity_poly.pdbx_strand_id
1 'polypeptide(L)'
;MWKLDHIVPASDVDVEEQRLAEVLAKAGYDVGKLSLNALAQQVLAERAKAVVMSIGIEPSNWPHYPLGNGGVEVRFQFSREEDQVNARLALA
;
A
#
# COMPACT_ATOMS: atom_id res chain seq x y z
N MET A 1 13.54 -9.38 -15.23
CA MET A 1 12.96 -8.53 -14.16
C MET A 1 11.68 -9.20 -13.70
N TRP A 2 11.65 -9.61 -12.44
CA TRP A 2 10.57 -10.39 -11.84
C TRP A 2 9.55 -9.45 -11.20
N LYS A 3 8.26 -9.73 -11.37
CA LYS A 3 7.17 -8.85 -10.91
C LYS A 3 6.29 -9.54 -9.87
N LEU A 4 5.80 -8.78 -8.91
CA LEU A 4 4.78 -9.21 -7.96
C LEU A 4 3.75 -8.09 -7.82
N ASP A 5 2.51 -8.41 -8.20
CA ASP A 5 1.38 -7.52 -8.00
C ASP A 5 0.69 -7.91 -6.69
N HIS A 6 0.56 -6.95 -5.78
CA HIS A 6 -0.12 -7.10 -4.50
C HIS A 6 -1.35 -6.19 -4.49
N ILE A 7 -2.53 -6.79 -4.31
CA ILE A 7 -3.80 -6.06 -4.31
C ILE A 7 -4.21 -5.80 -2.88
N VAL A 8 -4.37 -4.52 -2.55
CA VAL A 8 -5.02 -4.09 -1.31
C VAL A 8 -6.49 -3.83 -1.62
N PRO A 9 -7.42 -4.57 -1.00
CA PRO A 9 -8.84 -4.44 -1.29
C PRO A 9 -9.39 -3.10 -0.79
N ALA A 10 -10.48 -2.65 -1.39
CA ALA A 10 -11.15 -1.40 -1.00
C ALA A 10 -11.55 -1.38 0.47
N SER A 11 -11.92 -2.53 1.05
CA SER A 11 -12.25 -2.64 2.48
C SER A 11 -11.10 -2.20 3.38
N ASP A 12 -9.87 -2.55 3.02
CA ASP A 12 -8.69 -2.21 3.82
C ASP A 12 -8.34 -0.73 3.64
N VAL A 13 -8.57 -0.20 2.43
CA VAL A 13 -8.46 1.24 2.14
C VAL A 13 -9.48 2.03 2.96
N ASP A 14 -10.73 1.60 3.01
CA ASP A 14 -11.79 2.26 3.78
C ASP A 14 -11.47 2.31 5.28
N VAL A 15 -10.93 1.20 5.82
CA VAL A 15 -10.47 1.14 7.22
C VAL A 15 -9.33 2.12 7.48
N GLU A 16 -8.35 2.20 6.58
CA GLU A 16 -7.25 3.16 6.74
C GLU A 16 -7.72 4.61 6.52
N GLU A 17 -8.65 4.85 5.61
CA GLU A 17 -9.27 6.14 5.38
C GLU A 17 -10.00 6.64 6.64
N GLN A 18 -10.78 5.77 7.29
CA GLN A 18 -11.42 6.09 8.57
C GLN A 18 -10.38 6.38 9.66
N ARG A 19 -9.32 5.58 9.74
CA ARG A 19 -8.24 5.79 10.72
C ARG A 19 -7.54 7.14 10.50
N LEU A 20 -7.24 7.50 9.25
CA LEU A 20 -6.67 8.79 8.90
C LEU A 20 -7.61 9.94 9.28
N ALA A 21 -8.91 9.78 9.00
CA ALA A 21 -9.91 10.77 9.40
C ALA A 21 -9.93 10.98 10.93
N GLU A 22 -9.90 9.91 11.72
CA GLU A 22 -9.85 9.99 13.18
C GLU A 22 -8.60 10.71 13.69
N VAL A 23 -7.43 10.42 13.12
CA VAL A 23 -6.16 11.07 13.51
C VAL A 23 -6.17 12.55 13.14
N LEU A 24 -6.60 12.89 11.93
CA LEU A 24 -6.66 14.27 11.45
C LEU A 24 -7.69 15.10 12.23
N ALA A 25 -8.85 14.52 12.53
CA ALA A 25 -9.86 15.16 13.36
C ALA A 25 -9.32 15.48 14.76
N LYS A 26 -8.59 14.54 15.38
CA LYS A 26 -7.93 14.75 16.69
C LYS A 26 -6.86 15.85 16.65
N ALA A 27 -6.22 16.03 15.50
CA ALA A 27 -5.27 17.12 15.26
C ALA A 27 -5.94 18.47 14.91
N GLY A 28 -7.28 18.53 14.88
CA GLY A 28 -8.05 19.76 14.64
C GLY A 28 -8.32 20.07 13.16
N TYR A 29 -8.06 19.13 12.24
CA TYR A 29 -8.38 19.29 10.84
C TYR A 29 -9.87 19.05 10.56
N ASP A 30 -10.45 19.82 9.64
CA ASP A 30 -11.80 19.63 9.13
C ASP A 30 -11.81 18.53 8.06
N VAL A 31 -11.95 17.29 8.51
CA VAL A 31 -11.92 16.08 7.66
C VAL A 31 -13.05 16.01 6.64
N GLY A 32 -14.18 16.68 6.86
CA GLY A 32 -15.29 16.71 5.89
C GLY A 32 -14.95 17.41 4.57
N LYS A 33 -13.83 18.16 4.53
CA LYS A 33 -13.31 18.84 3.35
C LYS A 33 -12.15 18.10 2.68
N LEU A 34 -11.70 16.98 3.23
CA LEU A 34 -10.55 16.24 2.75
C LEU A 34 -11.00 15.01 1.96
N SER A 35 -10.38 14.78 0.81
CA SER A 35 -10.44 13.48 0.13
C SER A 35 -9.28 12.64 0.64
N LEU A 36 -9.59 11.61 1.44
CA LEU A 36 -8.57 10.81 2.14
C LEU A 36 -8.28 9.48 1.46
N ASN A 37 -9.16 9.01 0.56
CA ASN A 37 -8.99 7.76 -0.17
C ASN A 37 -7.62 7.61 -0.85
N ALA A 38 -7.17 8.61 -1.62
CA ALA A 38 -5.87 8.56 -2.28
C ALA A 38 -4.70 8.50 -1.27
N LEU A 39 -4.84 9.20 -0.14
CA LEU A 39 -3.84 9.15 0.93
C LEU A 39 -3.84 7.78 1.63
N ALA A 40 -5.00 7.18 1.87
CA ALA A 40 -5.14 5.85 2.44
C ALA A 40 -4.49 4.79 1.52
N GLN A 41 -4.75 4.86 0.22
CA GLN A 41 -4.10 4.01 -0.79
C GLN A 41 -2.58 4.15 -0.75
N GLN A 42 -2.06 5.38 -0.71
CA GLN A 42 -0.62 5.62 -0.62
C GLN A 42 -0.01 5.07 0.68
N VAL A 43 -0.68 5.26 1.82
CA VAL A 43 -0.23 4.73 3.11
C VAL A 43 -0.15 3.21 3.07
N LEU A 44 -1.16 2.53 2.51
CA LEU A 44 -1.17 1.08 2.40
C LEU A 44 -0.12 0.57 1.41
N ALA A 45 0.13 1.29 0.31
CA ALA A 45 1.20 0.97 -0.62
C ALA A 45 2.59 1.04 0.04
N GLU A 46 2.85 2.10 0.82
CA GLU A 46 4.12 2.23 1.57
C GLU A 46 4.24 1.19 2.69
N ARG A 47 3.13 0.77 3.33
CA ARG A 47 3.14 -0.34 4.29
C ARG A 47 3.48 -1.67 3.65
N ALA A 48 2.90 -2.00 2.49
CA ALA A 48 3.23 -3.21 1.76
C ALA A 48 4.74 -3.24 1.40
N LYS A 49 5.28 -2.10 0.94
CA LYS A 49 6.73 -1.94 0.72
C LYS A 49 7.52 -2.17 2.01
N ALA A 50 7.11 -1.57 3.13
CA ALA A 50 7.81 -1.74 4.41
C ALA A 50 7.85 -3.20 4.85
N VAL A 51 6.80 -3.99 4.60
CA VAL A 51 6.79 -5.43 4.86
C VAL A 51 7.86 -6.14 4.04
N VAL A 52 7.94 -5.88 2.74
CA VAL A 52 8.98 -6.49 1.87
C VAL A 52 10.39 -6.08 2.30
N MET A 53 10.60 -4.82 2.65
CA MET A 53 11.90 -4.34 3.13
C MET A 53 12.27 -4.89 4.51
N SER A 54 11.29 -5.19 5.36
CA SER A 54 11.55 -5.74 6.70
C SER A 54 12.21 -7.12 6.68
N ILE A 55 12.04 -7.87 5.58
CA ILE A 55 12.69 -9.17 5.37
C ILE A 55 14.01 -9.06 4.59
N GLY A 56 14.58 -7.86 4.48
CA GLY A 56 15.87 -7.62 3.84
C GLY A 56 15.85 -7.60 2.31
N ILE A 57 14.66 -7.48 1.71
CA ILE A 57 14.50 -7.42 0.25
C ILE A 57 14.26 -5.97 -0.18
N GLU A 58 15.07 -5.49 -1.13
CA GLU A 58 14.92 -4.15 -1.70
C GLU A 58 14.40 -4.25 -3.15
N PRO A 59 13.11 -3.93 -3.40
CA PRO A 59 12.57 -3.88 -4.75
C PRO A 59 13.29 -2.80 -5.57
N SER A 60 13.58 -3.08 -6.84
CA SER A 60 14.17 -2.08 -7.74
C SER A 60 13.18 -0.99 -8.14
N ASN A 61 11.88 -1.27 -8.06
CA ASN A 61 10.79 -0.34 -8.32
C ASN A 61 9.48 -0.83 -7.66
N TRP A 62 8.56 0.07 -7.31
CA TRP A 62 7.29 -0.26 -6.65
C TRP A 62 6.14 0.72 -6.97
N PRO A 63 5.78 0.97 -8.25
CA PRO A 63 4.63 1.82 -8.54
C PRO A 63 3.35 1.26 -7.91
N HIS A 64 2.47 2.17 -7.48
CA HIS A 64 1.12 1.83 -7.05
C HIS A 64 0.08 2.46 -7.98
N TYR A 65 -1.04 1.78 -8.15
CA TYR A 65 -2.10 2.15 -9.07
C TYR A 65 -3.45 2.10 -8.35
N PRO A 66 -4.15 3.24 -8.22
CA PRO A 66 -5.52 3.24 -7.74
C PRO A 66 -6.39 2.34 -8.61
N LEU A 67 -7.22 1.52 -7.98
CA LEU A 67 -8.19 0.68 -8.67
C LEU A 67 -9.53 1.39 -8.70
N GLY A 68 -10.29 1.23 -9.79
CA GLY A 68 -11.61 1.86 -9.95
C GLY A 68 -12.67 1.40 -8.94
N ASN A 69 -12.36 0.40 -8.11
CA ASN A 69 -13.20 -0.09 -7.02
C ASN A 69 -12.84 0.50 -5.65
N GLY A 70 -11.90 1.45 -5.57
CA GLY A 70 -11.41 2.04 -4.31
C GLY A 70 -10.19 1.36 -3.69
N GLY A 71 -9.80 0.18 -4.18
CA GLY A 71 -8.57 -0.51 -3.77
C GLY A 71 -7.31 0.08 -4.41
N VAL A 72 -6.15 -0.53 -4.15
CA VAL A 72 -4.88 -0.17 -4.77
C VAL A 72 -4.05 -1.40 -5.13
N GLU A 73 -3.46 -1.41 -6.33
CA GLU A 73 -2.45 -2.38 -6.73
C GLU A 73 -1.05 -1.82 -6.44
N VAL A 74 -0.20 -2.59 -5.80
CA VAL A 74 1.23 -2.29 -5.62
C VAL A 74 2.03 -3.30 -6.43
N ARG A 75 2.80 -2.82 -7.42
CA ARG A 75 3.60 -3.67 -8.30
C ARG A 75 5.06 -3.59 -7.91
N PHE A 76 5.58 -4.63 -7.28
CA PHE A 76 7.00 -4.74 -6.98
C PHE A 76 7.79 -5.31 -8.17
N GLN A 77 8.98 -4.76 -8.40
CA GLN A 77 9.94 -5.24 -9.39
C GLN A 77 11.22 -5.70 -8.69
N PHE A 78 11.71 -6.88 -9.08
CA PHE A 78 12.89 -7.50 -8.49
C PHE A 78 13.90 -7.92 -9.55
N SER A 79 15.17 -7.87 -9.17
CA SER A 79 16.28 -8.35 -9.99
C SER A 79 16.41 -9.87 -9.96
N ARG A 80 15.97 -10.51 -8.88
CA ARG A 80 16.07 -11.97 -8.66
C ARG A 80 14.69 -12.58 -8.44
N GLU A 81 14.55 -13.85 -8.85
CA GLU A 81 13.32 -14.61 -8.66
C GLU A 81 13.09 -14.94 -7.19
N GLU A 82 14.14 -15.34 -6.47
CA GLU A 82 14.09 -15.67 -5.04
C GLU A 82 13.52 -14.51 -4.21
N ASP A 83 13.96 -13.28 -4.49
CA ASP A 83 13.44 -12.08 -3.83
C ASP A 83 11.94 -11.91 -4.08
N GLN A 84 11.50 -12.17 -5.32
CA GLN A 84 10.08 -12.09 -5.69
C GLN A 84 9.23 -13.14 -4.97
N VAL A 85 9.74 -14.37 -4.84
CA VAL A 85 9.03 -15.46 -4.14
C VAL A 85 8.95 -15.17 -2.64
N ASN A 86 10.04 -14.74 -2.02
CA ASN A 86 10.08 -14.40 -0.60
C ASN A 86 9.19 -13.19 -0.28
N ALA A 87 9.17 -12.17 -1.15
CA ALA A 87 8.28 -11.02 -1.01
C ALA A 87 6.80 -11.45 -1.10
N ARG A 88 6.45 -12.40 -1.98
CA ARG A 88 5.09 -12.95 -2.06
C ARG A 88 4.67 -13.63 -0.76
N LEU A 89 5.57 -14.38 -0.14
CA LEU A 89 5.30 -15.05 1.13
C LEU A 89 5.12 -14.06 2.29
N ALA A 90 5.86 -12.95 2.29
CA ALA A 90 5.73 -11.92 3.33
C ALA A 90 4.44 -11.08 3.21
N LEU A 91 3.88 -10.97 2.02
CA LEU A 91 2.67 -10.20 1.72
C LEU A 91 1.36 -11.02 1.74
N ALA A 92 1.46 -12.32 2.00
CA ALA A 92 0.31 -13.24 2.06
C ALA A 92 -0.36 -13.20 3.44
#